data_AF-M6UJ47-F1
#
_entry.id   AF-M6UJ47-F1
#
_cell.length_a   1.000
_cell.length_b   1.000
_cell.length_c   1.000
_cell.angle_alpha   90.00
_cell.angle_beta   90.00
_cell.angle_gamma   90.00
#
_symmetry.space_group_name_H-M   'P 1'
#
loop_
_entity.id
_entity.type
_entity.pdbx_description
1 polymer ?
#
loop_
_entity_poly.entity_id
_entity_poly.type
_entity_poly.pdbx_seq_one_letter_code
_entity_poly.pdbx_strand_id
1 'polypeptide(L)'
;MYIFNVRELEPTEITSLLSHSKISRDYEDLAMTTAEKLRKEGKFEGKIEDARKMFKEGFELDVVLRITGLTEQELKDYGVI
;
A
#
# COMPACT_ATOMS: atom_id res chain seq x y z
N MET A 1 -10.60 19.73 22.66
CA MET A 1 -9.44 19.97 21.79
C MET A 1 -8.19 19.82 22.66
N TYR A 2 -7.51 18.69 22.60
CA TYR A 2 -6.28 18.49 23.37
C TYR A 2 -5.12 19.04 22.56
N ILE A 3 -4.71 20.26 22.90
CA ILE A 3 -3.49 20.87 22.38
C ILE A 3 -2.37 20.32 23.27
N PHE A 4 -1.60 19.37 22.76
CA PHE A 4 -0.36 18.97 23.42
C PHE A 4 0.56 20.18 23.44
N ASN A 5 0.74 20.75 24.62
CA ASN A 5 1.68 21.84 24.86
C ASN A 5 3.08 21.25 24.66
N VAL A 6 3.76 21.63 23.57
CA VAL A 6 5.16 21.27 23.31
C VAL A 6 6.02 22.06 24.29
N ARG A 7 6.03 21.63 25.55
CA ARG A 7 7.21 21.82 26.38
C ARG A 7 8.27 20.92 25.77
N GLU A 8 9.48 21.44 25.59
CA GLU A 8 10.63 20.68 25.09
C GLU A 8 10.77 19.41 25.92
N LEU A 9 10.27 18.30 25.38
CA LEU A 9 10.33 17.00 26.03
C LEU A 9 11.78 16.56 25.94
N GLU A 10 12.43 16.41 27.09
CA GLU A 10 13.81 15.94 27.15
C GLU A 10 13.86 14.51 26.55
N PRO A 11 14.89 14.16 25.75
CA PRO A 11 14.97 12.86 25.08
C PRO A 11 14.82 11.66 26.03
N THR A 12 15.21 11.82 27.30
CA THR A 12 15.03 10.85 28.38
C THR A 12 13.57 10.58 28.73
N GLU A 13 12.71 11.58 28.70
CA GLU A 13 11.26 11.44 28.96
C GLU A 13 10.57 10.69 27.82
N ILE A 14 10.93 11.01 26.57
CA ILE A 14 10.47 10.28 25.37
C ILE A 14 10.91 8.82 25.46
N THR A 15 12.17 8.57 25.80
CA THR A 15 12.71 7.21 25.90
C THR A 15 11.97 6.41 26.97
N SER A 16 11.65 7.02 28.12
CA SER A 16 10.87 6.36 29.17
C SER A 16 9.44 6.04 28.71
N LEU A 17 8.75 6.95 28.03
CA LEU A 17 7.41 6.72 27.49
C LEU A 17 7.41 5.60 26.44
N LEU A 18 8.38 5.66 25.51
CA LEU A 18 8.56 4.65 24.47
C LEU A 18 8.99 3.28 25.01
N SER A 19 9.70 3.24 26.15
CA SER A 19 10.11 1.99 26.79
C SER A 19 8.94 1.31 27.50
N HIS A 20 8.02 2.08 28.10
CA HIS A 20 6.79 1.55 28.69
C HIS A 20 5.75 1.20 27.60
N SER A 21 5.71 1.97 26.51
CA SER A 21 5.07 1.57 25.27
C SER A 21 6.04 0.74 24.45
N LYS A 22 6.53 -0.40 24.98
CA LYS A 22 6.98 -1.52 24.14
C LYS A 22 6.03 -1.53 22.97
N ILE A 23 6.52 -1.18 21.78
CA ILE A 23 5.72 -1.02 20.57
C ILE A 23 4.78 -2.21 20.59
N SER A 24 3.50 -1.93 20.87
CA SER A 24 2.54 -2.98 21.19
C SER A 24 2.60 -3.99 20.05
N ARG A 25 2.37 -5.28 20.30
CA ARG A 25 2.18 -6.24 19.20
C ARG A 25 1.23 -5.68 18.14
N ASP A 26 0.23 -4.93 18.58
CA ASP A 26 -0.74 -4.24 17.71
C ASP A 26 -0.08 -3.26 16.71
N TYR A 27 0.99 -2.56 17.09
CA TYR A 27 1.73 -1.68 16.18
C TYR A 27 2.64 -2.45 15.22
N GLU A 28 3.21 -3.57 15.65
CA GLU A 28 3.97 -4.47 14.78
C GLU A 28 3.05 -5.14 13.75
N ASP A 29 1.87 -5.61 14.20
CA ASP A 29 0.81 -6.15 13.35
C ASP A 29 0.26 -5.07 12.39
N LEU A 30 0.10 -3.82 12.85
CA LEU A 30 -0.30 -2.71 12.00
C LEU A 30 0.77 -2.40 10.94
N ALA A 31 2.04 -2.43 11.29
CA ALA A 31 3.14 -2.25 10.34
C ALA A 31 3.20 -3.40 9.32
N MET A 32 3.06 -4.66 9.77
CA MET A 32 3.02 -5.84 8.92
C MET A 32 1.83 -5.80 7.95
N THR A 33 0.63 -5.50 8.44
CA THR A 33 -0.58 -5.37 7.60
C THR A 33 -0.44 -4.24 6.58
N THR A 34 0.25 -3.15 6.94
CA THR A 34 0.54 -2.03 6.02
C THR A 34 1.55 -2.45 4.95
N ALA A 35 2.64 -3.14 5.32
CA ALA A 35 3.61 -3.67 4.37
C ALA A 35 2.99 -4.69 3.40
N GLU A 36 2.09 -5.56 3.88
CA GLU A 36 1.35 -6.49 3.03
C GLU A 36 0.43 -5.78 2.05
N LYS A 37 -0.26 -4.72 2.49
CA LYS A 37 -1.10 -3.88 1.61
C LYS A 37 -0.26 -3.23 0.53
N LEU A 38 0.83 -2.55 0.90
CA LEU A 38 1.76 -1.92 -0.05
C LEU A 38 2.33 -2.94 -1.05
N ARG A 39 2.66 -4.15 -0.60
CA ARG A 39 3.13 -5.22 -1.50
C ARG A 39 2.05 -5.67 -2.47
N LYS A 40 0.78 -5.75 -2.04
CA LYS A 40 -0.36 -6.08 -2.92
C LYS A 40 -0.63 -4.97 -3.92
N GLU A 41 -0.60 -3.72 -3.48
CA GLU A 41 -0.75 -2.53 -4.34
C GLU A 41 0.35 -2.48 -5.41
N GLY A 42 1.63 -2.64 -5.04
CA GLY A 42 2.72 -2.63 -6.03
C GLY A 42 2.64 -3.78 -7.04
N LYS A 43 2.19 -4.98 -6.63
CA LYS A 43 1.92 -6.08 -7.56
C LYS A 43 0.76 -5.76 -8.51
N PHE A 44 -0.25 -5.06 -8.01
CA PHE A 44 -1.41 -4.66 -8.79
C PHE A 44 -1.02 -3.59 -9.83
N GLU A 45 -0.26 -2.57 -9.43
CA GLU A 45 0.27 -1.56 -10.35
C GLU A 45 1.12 -2.17 -11.47
N GLY A 46 1.98 -3.15 -11.14
CA GLY A 46 2.76 -3.87 -12.15
C GLY A 46 1.89 -4.57 -13.20
N LYS A 47 0.79 -5.21 -12.78
CA LYS A 47 -0.17 -5.83 -13.70
C LYS A 47 -0.87 -4.80 -14.60
N ILE A 48 -1.18 -3.61 -14.08
CA ILE A 48 -1.78 -2.51 -14.85
C ILE A 48 -0.79 -2.00 -15.90
N GLU A 49 0.49 -1.86 -15.55
CA GLU A 49 1.53 -1.46 -16.51
C GLU A 49 1.70 -2.51 -17.62
N ASP A 50 1.73 -3.80 -17.26
CA ASP A 50 1.82 -4.90 -18.22
C ASP A 50 0.59 -4.91 -19.15
N ALA A 51 -0.63 -4.76 -18.61
CA ALA A 51 -1.85 -4.66 -19.41
C ALA A 51 -1.77 -3.51 -20.43
N ARG A 52 -1.28 -2.33 -20.02
CA ARG A 52 -1.08 -1.18 -20.92
C ARG A 52 -0.09 -1.50 -22.05
N LYS A 53 1.00 -2.22 -21.76
CA LYS A 53 1.98 -2.64 -22.79
C LYS A 53 1.35 -3.65 -23.75
N MET A 54 0.62 -4.62 -23.23
CA MET A 54 -0.07 -5.63 -24.06
C MET A 54 -1.08 -4.99 -25.01
N PHE A 55 -1.88 -4.02 -24.56
CA PHE A 55 -2.78 -3.29 -25.47
C PHE A 55 -2.03 -2.48 -26.53
N LYS A 56 -0.89 -1.87 -26.19
CA LYS A 56 -0.02 -1.18 -27.17
C LYS A 56 0.56 -2.15 -28.21
N GLU A 57 0.81 -3.39 -27.82
CA GLU A 57 1.27 -4.46 -28.71
C GLU A 57 0.12 -5.12 -29.50
N GLY A 58 -1.12 -4.69 -29.30
CA GLY A 58 -2.29 -5.14 -30.07
C GLY A 58 -2.96 -6.41 -29.52
N PHE A 59 -2.72 -6.77 -28.26
CA PHE A 59 -3.40 -7.89 -27.62
C PHE A 59 -4.89 -7.58 -27.40
N GLU A 60 -5.74 -8.59 -27.63
CA GLU A 60 -7.18 -8.48 -27.36
C GLU A 60 -7.47 -8.50 -25.86
N LEU A 61 -8.60 -7.88 -25.46
CA LEU A 61 -9.04 -7.76 -24.07
C LEU A 61 -9.10 -9.11 -23.34
N ASP A 62 -9.68 -10.15 -23.96
CA ASP A 62 -9.76 -11.49 -23.36
C ASP A 62 -8.38 -12.07 -23.00
N VAL A 63 -7.40 -11.87 -23.88
CA VAL A 63 -6.03 -12.34 -23.67
C VAL A 63 -5.36 -11.57 -22.53
N VAL A 64 -5.56 -10.25 -22.47
CA VAL A 64 -5.02 -9.40 -21.40
C VAL A 64 -5.62 -9.80 -20.04
N LEU A 65 -6.95 -9.96 -19.95
CA LEU A 65 -7.63 -10.38 -18.71
C LEU A 65 -7.14 -11.76 -18.26
N ARG A 66 -7.01 -12.72 -19.18
CA ARG A 66 -6.53 -14.08 -18.87
C ARG A 66 -5.09 -14.13 -18.39
N ILE A 67 -4.19 -13.32 -18.96
CA ILE A 67 -2.76 -13.33 -18.60
C ILE A 67 -2.51 -12.54 -17.31
N THR A 68 -3.07 -11.34 -17.20
CA THR A 68 -2.85 -10.46 -16.03
C THR A 68 -3.68 -10.90 -14.82
N GLY A 69 -4.77 -11.62 -15.05
CA GLY A 69 -5.76 -11.96 -14.03
C GLY A 69 -6.48 -10.74 -13.48
N LEU A 70 -6.49 -9.63 -14.22
CA LEU A 70 -7.28 -8.44 -13.94
C LEU A 70 -8.71 -8.64 -14.46
N THR A 71 -9.62 -7.84 -13.93
CA THR A 71 -11.00 -7.71 -14.40
C THR A 71 -11.12 -6.51 -15.34
N GLU A 72 -12.16 -6.51 -16.16
CA GLU A 72 -12.44 -5.39 -17.07
C GLU A 72 -12.72 -4.09 -16.29
N GLN A 73 -13.37 -4.19 -15.13
CA GLN A 73 -13.64 -3.02 -14.27
C GLN A 73 -12.34 -2.41 -13.75
N GLU A 74 -11.40 -3.24 -13.28
CA GLU A 74 -10.08 -2.78 -12.83
C GLU A 74 -9.31 -2.06 -13.94
N LEU A 75 -9.41 -2.52 -15.19
CA LEU A 75 -8.78 -1.83 -16.32
C LEU A 75 -9.42 -0.46 -16.60
N LYS A 76 -10.75 -0.34 -16.47
CA LYS A 76 -11.48 0.93 -16.64
C LYS A 76 -11.17 1.92 -15.53
N ASP A 77 -11.17 1.45 -14.28
CA ASP A 77 -10.89 2.28 -13.09
C ASP A 77 -9.50 2.91 -13.17
N TYR A 78 -8.54 2.20 -13.77
CA TYR A 78 -7.17 2.67 -13.97
C TYR A 78 -6.93 3.32 -15.33
N GLY A 79 -7.98 3.54 -16.15
CA GLY A 79 -7.89 4.20 -17.46
C GLY A 79 -6.92 3.53 -18.43
N VAL A 80 -6.89 2.19 -18.42
CA VAL A 80 -6.14 1.38 -19.38
C VAL A 80 -6.92 1.22 -20.68
N ILE A 81 -8.25 1.10 -20.57
CA ILE A 81 -9.23 0.96 -21.66
C ILE A 81 -10.39 1.93 -21.46
#